data_AF-A0A3M2KSQ8-F1
#
_entry.id   AF-A0A3M2KSQ8-F1
#
_cell.length_a   1.000
_cell.length_b   1.000
_cell.length_c   1.000
_cell.angle_alpha   90.00
_cell.angle_beta   90.00
_cell.angle_gamma   90.00
#
_symmetry.space_group_name_H-M   'P 1'
#
loop_
_entity.id
_entity.type
_entity.pdbx_description
1 polymer ?
#
loop_
_entity_poly.entity_id
_entity_poly.type
_entity_poly.pdbx_seq_one_letter_code
_entity_poly.pdbx_strand_id
1 'polypeptide(L)'
;MALCLRDADGNPVLGICLEVQLTPDESKRWSWPVYATTFRARLRCPVVLLVVVPDDTTAAWAAQPIEIATPGCFLRPVVIAPAQLPMISDRAEAQAAPERAVLSAMAHGGGPDRKPVLEALLAGLMKADEDHSRMYYDLVNEVLPKDARELLEALMTMTYEYRSRIAGKYVAEGRREGIQEGIRQGEDSALAKFCADLSERLLALLNDHRVPVTAADRERIMQCRDHSQLSDWLIRAVTAGSCAEIFE
;
A
#
# COMPACT_ATOMS: atom_id res chain seq x y z
N MET A 1 0.01 -17.78 3.67
CA MET A 1 0.44 -17.40 5.04
C MET A 1 0.00 -18.49 6.03
N ALA A 2 0.59 -18.63 7.22
CA ALA A 2 0.17 -19.65 8.18
C ALA A 2 0.26 -19.19 9.64
N LEU A 3 -0.73 -19.56 10.47
CA LEU A 3 -0.83 -19.25 11.89
C LEU A 3 -0.87 -20.54 12.72
N CYS A 4 -0.36 -20.50 13.94
CA CYS A 4 -0.40 -21.62 14.88
C CYS A 4 -0.96 -21.14 16.22
N LEU A 5 -2.14 -21.62 16.58
CA LEU A 5 -2.72 -21.40 17.90
C LEU A 5 -2.10 -22.39 18.89
N ARG A 6 -1.82 -21.90 20.10
CA ARG A 6 -1.19 -22.67 21.17
C ARG A 6 -2.03 -22.60 22.44
N ASP A 7 -1.97 -23.67 23.24
CA ASP A 7 -2.54 -23.66 24.60
C ASP A 7 -1.65 -22.88 25.58
N ALA A 8 -2.07 -22.83 26.85
CA ALA A 8 -1.34 -22.13 27.92
C ALA A 8 0.07 -22.70 28.18
N ASP A 9 0.29 -23.97 27.86
CA ASP A 9 1.57 -24.66 27.99
C ASP A 9 2.45 -24.50 26.73
N GLY A 10 1.95 -23.78 25.72
CA GLY A 10 2.64 -23.50 24.46
C GLY A 10 2.56 -24.62 23.43
N ASN A 11 1.75 -25.66 23.62
CA ASN A 11 1.60 -26.75 22.64
C ASN A 11 0.71 -26.31 21.46
N PRO A 12 1.05 -26.68 20.20
CA PRO A 12 0.18 -26.42 19.05
C PRO A 12 -1.17 -27.12 19.18
N VAL A 13 -2.27 -26.37 19.11
CA VAL A 13 -3.64 -26.91 19.17
C VAL A 13 -4.38 -26.79 17.84
N LEU A 14 -4.05 -25.80 17.00
CA LEU A 14 -4.64 -25.62 15.69
C LEU A 14 -3.67 -24.87 14.75
N GLY A 15 -3.42 -25.40 13.57
CA GLY A 15 -2.81 -24.65 12.48
C GLY A 15 -3.86 -24.04 11.54
N ILE A 16 -3.60 -22.83 11.07
CA ILE A 16 -4.43 -22.16 10.07
C ILE A 16 -3.55 -21.84 8.87
N CYS A 17 -3.79 -22.49 7.73
CA CYS A 17 -3.24 -22.06 6.45
C CYS A 17 -4.15 -20.95 5.91
N LEU A 18 -3.66 -19.70 5.88
CA LEU A 18 -4.41 -18.57 5.35
C LEU A 18 -4.04 -18.31 3.89
N GLU A 19 -5.06 -18.24 3.05
CA GLU A 19 -4.99 -17.78 1.67
C GLU A 19 -5.91 -16.57 1.46
N VAL A 20 -5.45 -15.57 0.71
CA VAL A 20 -6.31 -14.54 0.13
C VAL A 20 -6.47 -14.87 -1.35
N GLN A 21 -7.70 -15.12 -1.79
CA GLN A 21 -7.99 -15.53 -3.15
C GLN A 21 -8.93 -14.52 -3.82
N LEU A 22 -8.43 -13.84 -4.84
CA LEU A 22 -9.16 -12.74 -5.51
C LEU A 22 -10.12 -13.23 -6.60
N THR A 23 -9.79 -14.33 -7.27
CA THR A 23 -10.60 -14.94 -8.34
C THR A 23 -10.46 -16.46 -8.29
N PRO A 24 -11.38 -17.25 -8.87
CA PRO A 24 -11.19 -18.69 -9.01
C PRO A 24 -9.87 -19.07 -9.70
N ASP A 25 -9.17 -20.09 -9.18
CA ASP A 25 -7.89 -20.59 -9.71
C ASP A 25 -7.79 -22.10 -9.48
N GLU A 26 -8.02 -22.89 -10.53
CA GLU A 26 -8.01 -24.36 -10.45
C GLU A 26 -6.68 -24.96 -10.02
N SER A 27 -5.56 -24.24 -10.17
CA SER A 27 -4.26 -24.73 -9.67
C SER A 27 -4.24 -24.86 -8.14
N LYS A 28 -5.08 -24.09 -7.45
CA LYS A 28 -5.21 -24.11 -5.99
C LYS A 28 -5.83 -25.39 -5.46
N ARG A 29 -6.63 -26.10 -6.28
CA ARG A 29 -7.13 -27.45 -5.94
C ARG A 29 -5.99 -28.43 -5.64
N TRP A 30 -4.82 -28.20 -6.21
CA TRP A 30 -3.65 -29.06 -6.03
C TRP A 30 -2.67 -28.51 -4.98
N SER A 31 -2.44 -27.19 -4.95
CA SER A 31 -1.47 -26.59 -4.03
C SER A 31 -1.98 -26.45 -2.60
N TRP A 32 -3.27 -26.14 -2.40
CA TRP A 32 -3.84 -25.98 -1.05
C TRP A 32 -3.77 -27.26 -0.20
N PRO A 33 -4.10 -28.46 -0.72
CA PRO A 33 -3.87 -29.72 0.00
C PRO A 33 -2.43 -29.90 0.46
N VAL A 34 -1.44 -29.57 -0.38
CA VAL A 34 -0.02 -29.71 -0.04
C VAL A 34 0.33 -28.82 1.15
N TYR A 35 -0.14 -27.57 1.17
CA TYR A 35 0.12 -26.66 2.29
C TYR A 35 -0.53 -27.14 3.59
N ALA A 36 -1.82 -27.49 3.54
CA ALA A 36 -2.55 -27.93 4.72
C ALA A 36 -1.95 -29.21 5.32
N THR A 37 -1.64 -30.19 4.48
CA THR A 37 -1.09 -31.49 4.94
C THR A 37 0.36 -31.38 5.43
N THR A 38 1.19 -30.58 4.75
CA THR A 38 2.57 -30.30 5.19
C THR A 38 2.58 -29.57 6.52
N PHE A 39 1.71 -28.58 6.69
CA PHE A 39 1.61 -27.82 7.93
C PHE A 39 1.10 -28.70 9.09
N ARG A 40 0.13 -29.59 8.81
CA ARG A 40 -0.35 -30.60 9.77
C ARG A 40 0.76 -31.55 10.20
N ALA A 41 1.57 -32.05 9.26
CA ALA A 41 2.69 -32.94 9.57
C ALA A 41 3.73 -32.27 10.47
N ARG A 42 3.99 -30.97 10.23
CA ARG A 42 4.93 -30.17 11.03
C ARG A 42 4.42 -29.89 12.44
N LEU A 43 3.16 -29.47 12.57
CA LEU A 43 2.60 -29.06 13.87
C LEU A 43 2.09 -30.24 14.71
N ARG A 44 1.78 -31.37 14.07
CA ARG A 44 1.17 -32.56 14.71
C ARG A 44 -0.13 -32.26 15.45
N CYS A 45 -0.88 -31.26 14.97
CA CYS A 45 -2.22 -30.89 15.45
C CYS A 45 -3.19 -30.70 14.26
N PRO A 46 -4.51 -30.57 14.49
CA PRO A 46 -5.46 -30.23 13.43
C PRO A 46 -5.05 -28.98 12.64
N VAL A 47 -5.33 -28.96 11.35
CA VAL A 47 -5.10 -27.80 10.48
C VAL A 47 -6.34 -27.49 9.66
N VAL A 48 -6.70 -26.21 9.60
CA VAL A 48 -7.74 -25.69 8.71
C VAL A 48 -7.12 -24.85 7.60
N LEU A 49 -7.69 -24.93 6.42
CA LEU A 49 -7.43 -24.00 5.33
C LEU A 49 -8.48 -22.90 5.42
N LEU A 50 -8.05 -21.67 5.69
CA LEU A 50 -8.89 -20.49 5.73
C LEU A 50 -8.64 -19.65 4.48
N VAL A 51 -9.69 -19.40 3.70
CA VAL A 51 -9.62 -18.65 2.44
C VAL A 51 -10.45 -17.38 2.58
N VAL A 52 -9.81 -16.23 2.45
CA VAL A 52 -10.47 -14.92 2.42
C VAL A 52 -10.68 -14.54 0.96
N VAL A 53 -11.93 -14.20 0.61
CA VAL A 53 -12.35 -13.92 -0.78
C VAL A 53 -13.09 -12.58 -0.84
N PRO A 54 -13.03 -11.86 -1.98
CA PRO A 54 -13.64 -10.55 -2.10
C PRO A 54 -15.14 -10.59 -2.44
N ASP A 55 -15.66 -11.72 -2.94
CA ASP A 55 -17.01 -11.80 -3.48
C ASP A 55 -17.61 -13.22 -3.37
N ASP A 56 -18.93 -13.32 -3.54
CA ASP A 56 -19.70 -14.56 -3.41
C ASP A 56 -19.43 -15.57 -4.52
N THR A 57 -19.00 -15.13 -5.71
CA THR A 57 -18.65 -16.03 -6.83
C THR A 57 -17.38 -16.79 -6.49
N THR A 58 -16.34 -16.06 -6.05
CA THR A 58 -15.09 -16.63 -5.58
C THR A 58 -15.32 -17.47 -4.32
N ALA A 59 -16.25 -17.06 -3.44
CA ALA A 59 -16.62 -17.83 -2.25
C ALA A 59 -17.23 -19.20 -2.59
N ALA A 60 -18.21 -19.23 -3.50
CA ALA A 60 -18.89 -20.46 -3.91
C ALA A 60 -17.92 -21.45 -4.55
N TRP A 61 -16.94 -20.96 -5.32
CA TRP A 61 -15.86 -21.77 -5.86
C TRP A 61 -14.93 -22.26 -4.76
N ALA A 62 -14.42 -21.37 -3.91
CA ALA A 62 -13.45 -21.72 -2.86
C ALA A 62 -14.02 -22.72 -1.85
N ALA A 63 -15.33 -22.67 -1.58
CA ALA A 63 -16.00 -23.55 -0.62
C ALA A 63 -16.18 -25.00 -1.11
N GLN A 64 -15.95 -25.28 -2.40
CA GLN A 64 -16.09 -26.64 -2.92
C GLN A 64 -15.08 -27.59 -2.25
N PRO A 65 -15.52 -28.76 -1.73
CA PRO A 65 -14.63 -29.77 -1.19
C PRO A 65 -13.60 -30.22 -2.24
N ILE A 66 -12.35 -30.36 -1.83
CA ILE A 66 -11.26 -30.85 -2.67
C ILE A 66 -11.03 -32.31 -2.32
N GLU A 67 -11.25 -33.22 -3.27
CA GLU A 67 -10.89 -34.63 -3.10
C GLU A 67 -9.37 -34.79 -3.24
N ILE A 68 -8.70 -35.20 -2.17
CA ILE A 68 -7.23 -35.19 -2.10
C ILE A 68 -6.60 -36.56 -2.28
N ALA A 69 -7.40 -37.63 -2.19
CA ALA A 69 -6.92 -39.00 -2.28
C ALA A 69 -8.05 -39.93 -2.75
N THR A 70 -8.31 -41.01 -2.02
CA THR A 70 -9.40 -41.95 -2.31
C THR A 70 -10.78 -41.34 -2.08
N PRO A 71 -11.82 -41.91 -2.70
CA PRO A 71 -13.21 -41.55 -2.43
C PRO A 71 -13.52 -41.40 -0.94
N GLY A 72 -14.04 -40.23 -0.56
CA GLY A 72 -14.34 -39.89 0.84
C GLY A 72 -13.28 -39.04 1.55
N CYS A 73 -12.10 -38.85 0.96
CA CYS A 73 -11.02 -38.05 1.54
C CYS A 73 -11.03 -36.62 0.98
N PHE A 74 -11.60 -35.69 1.74
CA PHE A 74 -11.76 -34.30 1.31
C PHE A 74 -11.03 -33.30 2.22
N LEU A 75 -10.41 -32.31 1.61
CA LEU A 75 -10.10 -31.03 2.26
C LEU A 75 -11.27 -30.08 2.04
N ARG A 76 -11.84 -29.53 3.12
CA ARG A 76 -12.90 -28.52 3.07
C ARG A 76 -12.34 -27.17 3.51
N PRO A 77 -12.21 -26.19 2.60
CA PRO A 77 -11.78 -24.86 2.97
C PRO A 77 -12.84 -24.18 3.84
N VAL A 78 -12.40 -23.47 4.89
CA VAL A 78 -13.22 -22.48 5.59
C VAL A 78 -13.11 -21.19 4.79
N VAL A 79 -14.22 -20.67 4.29
CA VAL A 79 -14.24 -19.47 3.45
C VAL A 79 -14.79 -18.30 4.24
N ILE A 80 -14.13 -17.14 4.13
CA ILE A 80 -14.61 -15.85 4.63
C ILE A 80 -14.81 -14.94 3.42
N ALA A 81 -16.06 -14.62 3.13
CA ALA A 81 -16.52 -13.65 2.16
C ALA A 81 -17.20 -12.47 2.88
N PRO A 82 -17.37 -11.30 2.22
CA PRO A 82 -18.05 -10.16 2.81
C PRO A 82 -19.41 -10.48 3.42
N ALA A 83 -20.21 -11.32 2.74
CA ALA A 83 -21.55 -11.71 3.21
C ALA A 83 -21.55 -12.49 4.54
N GLN A 84 -20.43 -13.11 4.92
CA GLN A 84 -20.30 -13.87 6.16
C GLN A 84 -19.76 -13.02 7.32
N LEU A 85 -19.28 -11.81 7.03
CA LEU A 85 -18.86 -10.88 8.06
C LEU A 85 -20.09 -10.22 8.68
N PRO A 86 -20.19 -10.16 10.02
CA PRO A 86 -21.32 -9.51 10.68
C PRO A 86 -21.32 -8.02 10.35
N MET A 87 -22.51 -7.48 10.09
CA MET A 87 -22.70 -6.03 9.99
C MET A 87 -22.65 -5.43 11.40
N ILE A 88 -21.68 -4.56 11.63
CA ILE A 88 -21.49 -3.82 12.87
C ILE A 88 -22.04 -2.41 12.66
N SER A 89 -23.19 -2.13 13.27
CA SER A 89 -23.84 -0.81 13.28
C SER A 89 -23.87 -0.17 14.68
N ASP A 90 -23.57 -0.94 15.73
CA ASP A 90 -23.57 -0.46 17.10
C ASP A 90 -22.21 0.17 17.49
N ARG A 91 -22.27 1.32 18.15
CA ARG A 91 -21.07 2.07 18.54
C ARG A 91 -20.30 1.39 19.66
N ALA A 92 -20.98 0.79 20.63
CA ALA A 92 -20.33 0.14 21.77
C ALA A 92 -19.64 -1.15 21.32
N GLU A 93 -20.27 -1.92 20.44
CA GLU A 93 -19.67 -3.09 19.82
C GLU A 93 -18.41 -2.72 19.01
N ALA A 94 -18.49 -1.67 18.20
CA ALA A 94 -17.34 -1.20 17.41
C ALA A 94 -16.19 -0.69 18.30
N GLN A 95 -16.50 -0.04 19.42
CA GLN A 95 -15.48 0.40 20.39
C GLN A 95 -14.83 -0.76 21.13
N ALA A 96 -15.60 -1.82 21.43
CA ALA A 96 -15.10 -3.01 22.11
C ALA A 96 -14.18 -3.85 21.20
N ALA A 97 -14.41 -3.80 19.88
CA ALA A 97 -13.60 -4.52 18.89
C ALA A 97 -13.45 -3.72 17.58
N PRO A 98 -12.53 -2.73 17.53
CA PRO A 98 -12.31 -1.88 16.35
C PRO A 98 -12.02 -2.68 15.06
N GLU A 99 -11.29 -3.78 15.15
CA GLU A 99 -10.94 -4.66 14.03
C GLU A 99 -12.18 -5.26 13.37
N ARG A 100 -13.20 -5.60 14.18
CA ARG A 100 -14.48 -6.12 13.67
C ARG A 100 -15.25 -5.02 12.94
N ALA A 101 -15.21 -3.78 13.44
CA ALA A 101 -15.83 -2.64 12.78
C ALA A 101 -15.15 -2.33 11.43
N VAL A 102 -13.83 -2.48 11.34
CA VAL A 102 -13.06 -2.36 10.10
C VAL A 102 -13.47 -3.41 9.08
N LEU A 103 -13.46 -4.69 9.47
CA LEU A 103 -13.87 -5.79 8.58
C LEU A 103 -15.33 -5.63 8.13
N SER A 104 -16.22 -5.21 9.03
CA SER A 104 -17.60 -4.89 8.69
C SER A 104 -17.71 -3.74 7.70
N ALA A 105 -16.94 -2.67 7.86
CA ALA A 105 -16.97 -1.53 6.95
C ALA A 105 -16.41 -1.88 5.57
N MET A 106 -15.36 -2.70 5.48
CA MET A 106 -14.86 -3.21 4.21
C MET A 106 -15.90 -4.07 3.49
N ALA A 107 -16.67 -4.88 4.23
CA ALA A 107 -17.68 -5.75 3.66
C ALA A 107 -18.99 -5.04 3.28
N HIS A 108 -19.46 -4.13 4.13
CA HIS A 108 -20.83 -3.60 4.08
C HIS A 108 -20.89 -2.08 3.84
N GLY A 109 -19.76 -1.38 3.91
CA GLY A 109 -19.70 0.08 3.78
C GLY A 109 -20.02 0.62 2.38
N GLY A 110 -20.01 -0.23 1.35
CA GLY A 110 -20.52 0.09 0.02
C GLY A 110 -22.01 -0.21 -0.20
N GLY A 111 -22.66 -0.86 0.78
CA GLY A 111 -24.03 -1.38 0.66
C GLY A 111 -25.14 -0.38 1.04
N PRO A 112 -26.41 -0.83 1.05
CA PRO A 112 -27.56 0.00 1.41
C PRO A 112 -27.47 0.56 2.84
N ASP A 113 -26.93 -0.23 3.78
CA ASP A 113 -26.79 0.12 5.20
C ASP A 113 -25.44 0.78 5.54
N ARG A 114 -24.77 1.38 4.54
CA ARG A 114 -23.45 1.99 4.71
C ARG A 114 -23.35 3.04 5.82
N LYS A 115 -24.38 3.87 6.01
CA LYS A 115 -24.32 4.98 6.98
C LYS A 115 -24.11 4.49 8.42
N PRO A 116 -24.98 3.63 8.99
CA PRO A 116 -24.78 3.13 10.35
C PRO A 116 -23.48 2.33 10.51
N VAL A 117 -23.05 1.60 9.47
CA VAL A 117 -21.76 0.87 9.47
C VAL A 117 -20.57 1.82 9.56
N LEU A 118 -20.56 2.89 8.76
CA LEU A 118 -19.48 3.89 8.77
C LEU A 118 -19.47 4.71 10.07
N GLU A 119 -20.64 5.00 10.64
CA GLU A 119 -20.73 5.64 11.97
C GLU A 119 -20.17 4.75 13.09
N ALA A 120 -20.39 3.43 13.00
CA ALA A 120 -19.83 2.45 13.93
C ALA A 120 -18.31 2.29 13.73
N LEU A 121 -17.83 2.19 12.48
CA LEU A 121 -16.39 2.21 12.16
C LEU A 121 -15.70 3.39 12.84
N LEU A 122 -16.24 4.59 12.61
CA LEU A 122 -15.77 5.80 13.24
C LEU A 122 -15.73 5.63 14.77
N ALA A 123 -16.76 5.10 15.41
CA ALA A 123 -16.73 4.85 16.87
C ALA A 123 -15.57 3.93 17.29
N GLY A 124 -15.28 2.88 16.52
CA GLY A 124 -14.14 1.98 16.72
C GLY A 124 -12.78 2.65 16.53
N LEU A 125 -12.61 3.42 15.45
CA LEU A 125 -11.39 4.22 15.21
C LEU A 125 -11.13 5.22 16.35
N MET A 126 -12.20 5.73 16.96
CA MET A 126 -12.09 6.58 18.15
C MET A 126 -11.64 5.84 19.42
N LYS A 127 -11.57 4.51 19.43
CA LYS A 127 -11.06 3.76 20.58
C LYS A 127 -9.68 3.14 20.35
N ALA A 128 -9.35 2.84 19.10
CA ALA A 128 -8.02 2.40 18.71
C ALA A 128 -6.94 3.45 19.04
N ASP A 129 -5.70 2.98 19.23
CA ASP A 129 -4.55 3.86 19.29
C ASP A 129 -4.27 4.51 17.92
N GLU A 130 -3.31 5.44 17.90
CA GLU A 130 -3.07 6.31 16.76
C GLU A 130 -2.62 5.56 15.50
N ASP A 131 -1.69 4.61 15.66
CA ASP A 131 -1.14 3.84 14.55
C ASP A 131 -2.20 2.92 13.94
N HIS A 132 -2.93 2.21 14.80
CA HIS A 132 -4.03 1.34 14.34
C HIS A 132 -5.17 2.16 13.73
N SER A 133 -5.54 3.30 14.31
CA SER A 133 -6.59 4.15 13.75
C SER A 133 -6.25 4.62 12.33
N ARG A 134 -4.97 4.95 12.05
CA ARG A 134 -4.50 5.32 10.71
C ARG A 134 -4.56 4.17 9.74
N MET A 135 -3.92 3.06 10.11
CA MET A 135 -3.89 1.86 9.29
C MET A 135 -5.31 1.38 8.94
N TYR A 136 -6.22 1.38 9.92
CA TYR A 136 -7.61 0.97 9.73
C TYR A 136 -8.39 1.92 8.83
N TYR A 137 -8.22 3.24 9.00
CA TYR A 137 -8.86 4.21 8.13
C TYR A 137 -8.41 4.05 6.68
N ASP A 138 -7.09 3.96 6.45
CA ASP A 138 -6.51 3.83 5.11
C ASP A 138 -6.99 2.54 4.42
N LEU A 139 -7.01 1.43 5.15
CA LEU A 139 -7.49 0.14 4.65
C LEU A 139 -8.95 0.18 4.20
N VAL A 140 -9.83 0.78 5.02
CA VAL A 140 -11.24 0.93 4.66
C VAL A 140 -11.40 1.87 3.47
N ASN A 141 -10.71 3.02 3.50
CA ASN A 141 -10.79 4.02 2.45
C ASN A 141 -10.34 3.47 1.09
N GLU A 142 -9.34 2.60 1.04
CA GLU A 142 -8.87 1.97 -0.19
C GLU A 142 -9.94 1.09 -0.86
N VAL A 143 -10.74 0.38 -0.05
CA VAL A 143 -11.73 -0.60 -0.53
C VAL A 143 -13.10 0.04 -0.81
N LEU A 144 -13.44 1.14 -0.16
CA LEU A 144 -14.76 1.76 -0.30
C LEU A 144 -15.01 2.35 -1.70
N PRO A 145 -16.23 2.17 -2.25
CA PRO A 145 -16.63 2.88 -3.46
C PRO A 145 -16.67 4.39 -3.21
N LYS A 146 -16.54 5.17 -4.29
CA LYS A 146 -16.37 6.63 -4.22
C LYS A 146 -17.44 7.33 -3.37
N ASP A 147 -18.70 6.97 -3.56
CA ASP A 147 -19.84 7.56 -2.85
C ASP A 147 -19.85 7.21 -1.34
N ALA A 148 -19.40 6.01 -0.97
CA ALA A 148 -19.21 5.64 0.43
C ALA A 148 -18.03 6.39 1.08
N ARG A 149 -16.96 6.66 0.34
CA ARG A 149 -15.85 7.51 0.82
C ARG A 149 -16.29 8.94 1.08
N GLU A 150 -17.03 9.54 0.13
CA GLU A 150 -17.60 10.89 0.30
C GLU A 150 -18.51 10.97 1.54
N LEU A 151 -19.30 9.93 1.80
CA LEU A 151 -20.11 9.83 3.03
C LEU A 151 -19.25 9.74 4.29
N LEU A 152 -18.20 8.91 4.28
CA LEU A 152 -17.28 8.77 5.42
C LEU A 152 -16.60 10.11 5.75
N GLU A 153 -16.12 10.84 4.73
CA GLU A 153 -15.53 12.18 4.87
C GLU A 153 -16.53 13.20 5.45
N ALA A 154 -17.78 13.16 4.99
CA ALA A 154 -18.86 14.01 5.50
C ALA A 154 -19.14 13.74 6.98
N LEU A 155 -19.23 12.46 7.40
CA LEU A 155 -19.45 12.06 8.78
C LEU A 155 -18.32 12.52 9.72
N MET A 156 -17.07 12.43 9.26
CA MET A 156 -15.90 12.92 9.99
C MET A 156 -15.93 14.44 10.17
N THR A 157 -16.44 15.17 9.18
CA THR A 157 -16.51 16.64 9.19
C THR A 157 -17.64 17.15 10.09
N MET A 158 -18.79 16.47 10.09
CA MET A 158 -19.97 16.86 10.87
C MET A 158 -19.80 16.66 12.37
N THR A 159 -18.89 15.78 12.80
CA THR A 159 -18.77 15.39 14.21
C THR A 159 -17.46 15.93 14.80
N TYR A 160 -17.55 16.89 15.72
CA TYR A 160 -16.40 17.64 16.25
C TYR A 160 -15.29 16.74 16.85
N GLU A 161 -15.67 15.66 17.54
CA GLU A 161 -14.73 14.68 18.13
C GLU A 161 -13.85 13.99 17.06
N TYR A 162 -14.44 13.67 15.91
CA TYR A 162 -13.74 13.06 14.77
C TYR A 162 -12.86 14.06 14.05
N ARG A 163 -13.38 15.28 13.86
CA ARG A 163 -12.64 16.38 13.25
C ARG A 163 -11.38 16.74 14.04
N SER A 164 -11.44 16.76 15.37
CA SER A 164 -10.30 17.14 16.21
C SER A 164 -9.22 16.05 16.28
N ARG A 165 -9.62 14.77 16.32
CA ARG A 165 -8.68 13.68 16.60
C ARG A 165 -8.21 12.93 15.36
N ILE A 166 -9.11 12.74 14.39
CA ILE A 166 -8.80 12.13 13.11
C ILE A 166 -8.45 13.23 12.10
N ALA A 167 -9.33 14.18 11.78
CA ALA A 167 -8.99 15.18 10.74
C ALA A 167 -7.84 16.14 11.11
N GLY A 168 -7.74 16.56 12.38
CA GLY A 168 -6.73 17.54 12.84
C GLY A 168 -5.28 17.09 12.66
N LYS A 169 -5.01 15.78 12.77
CA LYS A 169 -3.67 15.22 12.60
C LYS A 169 -3.37 14.82 11.15
N TYR A 170 -4.35 14.27 10.43
CA TYR A 170 -4.18 13.81 9.04
C TYR A 170 -4.01 14.99 8.07
N VAL A 171 -4.71 16.11 8.29
CA VAL A 171 -4.50 17.36 7.54
C VAL A 171 -3.11 17.96 7.85
N ALA A 172 -2.63 17.86 9.09
CA ALA A 172 -1.33 18.40 9.48
C ALA A 172 -0.14 17.57 8.97
N GLU A 173 -0.33 16.26 8.81
CA GLU A 173 0.68 15.34 8.27
C GLU A 173 0.68 15.35 6.73
N GLY A 174 -0.48 15.24 6.08
CA GLY A 174 -0.57 15.38 4.61
C GLY A 174 -0.11 16.77 4.12
N ARG A 175 -0.31 17.83 4.91
CA ARG A 175 0.27 19.15 4.64
C ARG A 175 1.79 19.17 4.82
N ARG A 176 2.34 18.41 5.77
CA ARG A 176 3.80 18.31 5.98
C ARG A 176 4.45 17.54 4.82
N GLU A 177 3.89 16.40 4.45
CA GLU A 177 4.35 15.59 3.31
C GLU A 177 4.23 16.38 2.00
N GLY A 178 3.10 17.07 1.78
CA GLY A 178 2.93 17.93 0.61
C GLY A 178 3.88 19.13 0.56
N ILE A 179 4.21 19.74 1.71
CA ILE A 179 5.23 20.80 1.79
C ILE A 179 6.63 20.22 1.52
N GLN A 180 6.98 19.06 2.09
CA GLN A 180 8.28 18.44 1.88
C GLN A 180 8.48 18.01 0.43
N GLU A 181 7.47 17.38 -0.18
CA GLU A 181 7.53 17.01 -1.59
C GLU A 181 7.55 18.25 -2.50
N GLY A 182 6.81 19.31 -2.16
CA GLY A 182 6.87 20.59 -2.86
C GLY A 182 8.24 21.28 -2.76
N ILE A 183 8.89 21.21 -1.59
CA ILE A 183 10.27 21.71 -1.39
C ILE A 183 11.24 20.89 -2.23
N ARG A 184 11.16 19.56 -2.17
CA ARG A 184 12.03 18.65 -2.93
C ARG A 184 11.90 18.86 -4.44
N GLN A 185 10.66 18.95 -4.95
CA GLN A 185 10.41 19.26 -6.36
C GLN A 185 10.90 20.66 -6.75
N GLY A 186 10.77 21.64 -5.85
CA GLY A 186 11.30 22.99 -6.04
C GLY A 186 12.83 23.02 -6.12
N GLU A 187 13.50 22.28 -5.23
CA GLU A 187 14.96 22.13 -5.20
C GLU A 187 15.49 21.39 -6.43
N ASP A 188 14.85 20.27 -6.81
CA ASP A 188 15.19 19.51 -8.02
C ASP A 188 14.99 20.36 -9.28
N SER A 189 13.91 21.13 -9.35
CA SER A 189 13.63 22.04 -10.47
C SER A 189 14.64 23.20 -10.54
N ALA A 190 14.98 23.79 -9.39
CA ALA A 190 15.97 24.85 -9.31
C ALA A 190 17.37 24.36 -9.70
N LEU A 191 17.76 23.16 -9.25
CA LEU A 191 19.03 22.54 -9.60
C LEU A 191 19.09 22.19 -11.09
N ALA A 192 18.03 21.63 -11.66
CA ALA A 192 17.94 21.34 -13.09
C ALA A 192 18.09 22.62 -13.94
N LYS A 193 17.44 23.71 -13.52
CA LYS A 193 17.58 25.01 -14.18
C LYS A 193 19.00 25.57 -14.05
N PHE A 194 19.61 25.46 -12.86
CA PHE A 194 20.98 25.91 -12.63
C PHE A 194 22.01 25.13 -13.48
N CYS A 195 21.86 23.81 -13.58
CA CYS A 195 22.69 22.97 -14.46
C CYS A 195 22.50 23.31 -15.95
N ALA A 196 21.26 23.62 -16.38
CA ALA A 196 21.01 24.07 -17.75
C ALA A 196 21.71 25.41 -18.03
N ASP A 197 21.60 26.38 -17.12
CA ASP A 197 22.26 27.68 -17.25
C ASP A 197 23.80 27.56 -17.31
N LEU A 198 24.39 26.68 -16.50
CA LEU A 198 25.84 26.39 -16.54
C LEU A 198 26.27 25.72 -17.85
N SER A 199 25.45 24.77 -18.34
CA SER A 199 25.68 24.09 -19.62
C SER A 199 25.68 25.07 -20.79
N GLU A 200 24.72 26.00 -20.81
CA GLU A 200 24.65 27.05 -21.83
C GLU A 200 25.86 27.99 -21.79
N ARG A 201 26.30 28.38 -20.59
CA ARG A 201 27.50 29.22 -20.39
C ARG A 201 28.78 28.52 -20.84
N LEU A 202 28.92 27.23 -20.54
CA LEU A 202 30.06 26.43 -20.98
C LEU A 202 30.09 26.34 -22.51
N LEU A 203 28.96 26.05 -23.16
CA LEU A 203 28.89 25.99 -24.63
C LEU A 203 29.18 27.36 -25.27
N ALA A 204 28.70 28.46 -24.68
CA ALA A 204 29.00 29.81 -25.15
C ALA A 204 30.50 30.13 -25.06
N LEU A 205 31.14 29.74 -23.96
CA LEU A 205 32.58 29.92 -23.75
C LEU A 205 33.40 29.12 -24.77
N LEU A 206 33.06 27.85 -25.01
CA LEU A 206 33.76 27.01 -25.99
C LEU A 206 33.64 27.55 -27.41
N ASN A 207 32.48 28.12 -27.75
CA ASN A 207 32.27 28.79 -29.02
C ASN A 207 33.14 30.05 -29.17
N ASP A 208 33.28 30.86 -28.10
CA ASP A 208 34.13 32.05 -28.11
C ASP A 208 35.62 31.70 -28.29
N HIS A 209 36.08 30.64 -27.59
CA HIS A 209 37.43 30.09 -27.73
C HIS A 209 37.68 29.28 -29.00
N ARG A 210 36.67 29.15 -29.88
CA ARG A 210 36.71 28.38 -31.14
C ARG A 210 37.09 26.91 -30.95
N VAL A 211 36.72 26.33 -29.81
CA VAL A 211 36.88 24.90 -29.56
C VAL A 211 35.77 24.15 -30.31
N PRO A 212 36.09 23.21 -31.21
CA PRO A 212 35.08 22.47 -31.95
C PRO A 212 34.33 21.51 -31.00
N VAL A 213 33.01 21.71 -30.87
CA VAL A 213 32.13 20.86 -30.06
C VAL A 213 31.35 19.92 -30.97
N THR A 214 31.48 18.61 -30.78
CA THR A 214 30.70 17.63 -31.54
C THR A 214 29.25 17.57 -31.04
N ALA A 215 28.34 17.01 -31.84
CA ALA A 215 26.94 16.81 -31.41
C ALA A 215 26.85 15.94 -30.14
N ALA A 216 27.71 14.92 -30.01
CA ALA A 216 27.78 14.04 -28.84
C ALA A 216 28.26 14.78 -27.59
N ASP A 217 29.29 15.63 -27.72
CA ASP A 217 29.80 16.41 -26.58
C ASP A 217 28.80 17.47 -26.11
N ARG A 218 28.09 18.09 -27.07
CA ARG A 218 27.00 19.03 -26.77
C ARG A 218 25.87 18.38 -25.99
N GLU A 219 25.48 17.16 -26.39
CA GLU A 219 24.45 16.39 -25.69
C GLU A 219 24.91 16.01 -24.28
N ARG A 220 26.16 15.55 -24.13
CA ARG A 220 26.78 15.24 -22.83
C ARG A 220 26.75 16.43 -21.88
N ILE A 221 27.07 17.62 -22.36
CA ILE A 221 27.05 18.86 -21.56
C ILE A 221 25.61 19.19 -21.13
N MET A 222 24.67 19.25 -22.07
CA MET A 222 23.27 19.64 -21.79
C MET A 222 22.49 18.65 -20.91
N GLN A 223 22.86 17.37 -20.94
CA GLN A 223 22.24 16.34 -20.11
C GLN A 223 22.89 16.19 -18.74
N CYS A 224 24.01 16.87 -18.49
CA CYS A 224 24.63 16.86 -17.17
C CYS A 224 23.69 17.45 -16.12
N ARG A 225 23.53 16.74 -15.00
CA ARG A 225 22.71 17.16 -13.85
C ARG A 225 23.56 17.43 -12.61
N ASP A 226 24.88 17.31 -12.73
CA ASP A 226 25.83 17.62 -11.67
C ASP A 226 26.41 19.02 -11.90
N HIS A 227 25.95 19.97 -11.08
CA HIS A 227 26.41 21.36 -11.12
C HIS A 227 27.89 21.52 -10.76
N SER A 228 28.46 20.62 -9.94
CA SER A 228 29.88 20.66 -9.57
C SER A 228 30.72 20.28 -10.78
N GLN A 229 30.35 19.19 -11.45
CA GLN A 229 31.00 18.75 -12.67
C GLN A 229 30.91 19.80 -13.79
N LEU A 230 29.74 20.44 -13.97
CA LEU A 230 29.59 21.53 -14.94
C LEU A 230 30.45 22.75 -14.59
N SER A 231 30.59 23.07 -13.31
CA SER A 231 31.45 24.17 -12.84
C SER A 231 32.93 23.88 -13.11
N ASP A 232 33.37 22.65 -12.86
CA ASP A 232 34.74 22.21 -13.13
C ASP A 232 35.05 22.24 -14.64
N TRP A 233 34.11 21.78 -15.47
CA TRP A 233 34.22 21.88 -16.93
C TRP A 233 34.31 23.33 -17.39
N LEU A 234 33.53 24.24 -16.78
CA LEU A 234 33.55 25.66 -17.10
C LEU A 234 34.89 26.32 -16.74
N ILE A 235 35.53 25.91 -15.63
CA ILE A 235 36.87 26.37 -15.26
C ILE A 235 37.93 25.85 -16.26
N ARG A 236 37.88 24.56 -16.60
CA ARG A 236 38.83 23.93 -17.55
C ARG A 236 38.71 24.49 -18.96
N ALA A 237 37.48 24.82 -19.38
CA ALA A 237 37.18 25.40 -20.69
C ALA A 237 37.88 26.74 -20.97
N VAL A 238 38.31 27.46 -19.94
CA VAL A 238 39.05 28.73 -20.09
C VAL A 238 40.42 28.53 -20.76
N THR A 239 41.04 27.36 -20.58
CA THR A 239 42.39 27.07 -21.07
C THR A 239 42.47 25.84 -22.00
N ALA A 240 41.39 25.07 -22.13
CA ALA A 240 41.35 23.86 -22.93
C ALA A 240 41.41 24.14 -24.44
N GLY A 241 42.20 23.36 -25.17
CA GLY A 241 42.27 23.39 -26.64
C GLY A 241 41.27 22.47 -27.32
N SER A 242 40.63 21.57 -26.56
CA SER A 242 39.69 20.57 -27.06
C SER A 242 38.63 20.19 -26.02
N CYS A 243 37.50 19.61 -26.45
CA CYS A 243 36.48 19.11 -25.51
C CYS A 243 36.96 17.91 -24.68
N ALA A 244 37.90 17.11 -25.18
CA ALA A 244 38.45 15.97 -24.44
C ALA A 244 39.14 16.42 -23.14
N GLU A 245 39.94 17.50 -23.21
CA GLU A 245 40.64 18.09 -22.06
C GLU A 245 39.71 18.65 -20.98
N ILE A 246 38.45 18.94 -21.32
CA ILE A 246 37.46 19.46 -20.38
C ILE A 246 36.87 18.30 -19.56
N PHE A 247 36.68 17.15 -20.19
CA PHE A 247 36.03 15.98 -19.62
C PHE A 247 36.94 15.08 -18.77
N GLU A 248 38.25 15.32 -18.78
CA GLU A 248 39.27 14.70 -17.90
C GLU A 248 39.39 15.44 -16.57
#